data_AF-A0A8H3XCQ1-F1
#
_entry.id   AF-A0A8H3XCQ1-F1
#
_cell.length_a   1.000
_cell.length_b   1.000
_cell.length_c   1.000
_cell.angle_alpha   90.00
_cell.angle_beta   90.00
_cell.angle_gamma   90.00
#
_symmetry.space_group_name_H-M   'P 1'
#
loop_
_entity.id
_entity.type
_entity.pdbx_description
1 polymer ?
#
loop_
_entity_poly.entity_id
_entity_poly.type
_entity_poly.pdbx_seq_one_letter_code
_entity_poly.pdbx_strand_id
1 'polypeptide(L)'
;MKLYNKVSKRFQKELLCGDGIYKKSGRQVTGIGTIGFFARDGNNSEIIYVVTTGHSYNDSGSNTFYFFPWGDRPDNCVIGYMEKHSIENYDYGLINYRAIDGIYINSVSFATELIITDMEAGVGDSGGPAYFYYENLYSVSLSGILTGGNKGITTILPLQIILDETGIVPILVN
;
A
#
# COMPACT_ATOMS: atom_id res chain seq x y z
N MET A 1 28.03 12.71 -27.84
CA MET A 1 27.57 11.40 -27.31
C MET A 1 26.41 11.68 -26.36
N LYS A 2 25.16 11.42 -26.79
CA LYS A 2 23.95 11.64 -25.97
C LYS A 2 23.74 10.40 -25.09
N LEU A 3 23.91 10.53 -23.79
CA LEU A 3 23.56 9.50 -22.82
C LEU A 3 22.03 9.48 -22.68
N TYR A 4 21.38 8.44 -23.21
CA TYR A 4 19.98 8.17 -22.92
C TYR A 4 19.89 7.65 -21.48
N ASN A 5 19.53 8.53 -20.54
CA ASN A 5 19.05 8.09 -19.23
C ASN A 5 17.73 7.37 -19.46
N LYS A 6 17.77 6.04 -19.40
CA LYS A 6 16.60 5.18 -19.44
C LYS A 6 15.84 5.36 -18.12
N VAL A 7 15.00 6.39 -18.06
CA VAL A 7 14.07 6.58 -16.94
C VAL A 7 13.08 5.42 -16.98
N SER A 8 13.27 4.43 -16.10
CA SER A 8 12.27 3.40 -15.86
C SER A 8 11.10 4.03 -15.08
N LYS A 9 10.05 4.44 -15.79
CA LYS A 9 8.75 4.71 -15.17
C LYS A 9 8.21 3.38 -14.64
N ARG A 10 8.32 3.15 -13.33
CA ARG A 10 7.64 2.04 -12.66
C ARG A 10 6.25 2.55 -12.32
N PHE A 11 5.22 2.03 -12.99
CA PHE A 11 3.83 2.30 -12.65
C PHE A 11 3.61 1.87 -11.19
N GLN A 12 3.24 2.82 -10.34
CA GLN A 12 2.86 2.58 -8.95
C GLN A 12 1.37 2.27 -8.95
N LYS A 13 0.98 1.13 -8.38
CA LYS A 13 -0.40 0.65 -8.39
C LYS A 13 -0.92 0.71 -6.96
N GLU A 14 -2.01 1.43 -6.77
CA GLU A 14 -2.79 1.40 -5.54
C GLU A 14 -3.35 -0.02 -5.34
N LEU A 15 -3.38 -0.48 -4.09
CA LEU A 15 -3.90 -1.78 -3.73
C LEU A 15 -5.25 -1.60 -3.03
N LEU A 16 -6.32 -2.08 -3.64
CA LEU A 16 -7.69 -1.87 -3.18
C LEU A 16 -8.34 -3.16 -2.66
N CYS A 17 -9.33 -3.01 -1.79
CA CYS A 17 -10.26 -4.09 -1.50
C CYS A 17 -10.94 -4.55 -2.80
N GLY A 18 -11.05 -5.86 -3.00
CA GLY A 18 -11.56 -6.42 -4.24
C GLY A 18 -10.51 -6.62 -5.33
N ASP A 19 -9.29 -6.12 -5.17
CA ASP A 19 -8.21 -6.41 -6.13
C ASP A 19 -7.78 -7.87 -6.09
N GLY A 20 -7.34 -8.37 -7.23
CA GLY A 20 -6.82 -9.72 -7.33
C GLY A 20 -5.46 -9.84 -6.66
N ILE A 21 -5.23 -11.00 -6.07
CA ILE A 21 -3.93 -11.42 -5.57
C ILE A 21 -3.62 -12.80 -6.11
N TYR A 22 -2.34 -13.12 -6.26
CA TYR A 22 -1.95 -14.44 -6.73
C TYR A 22 -0.73 -14.96 -6.01
N LYS A 23 -0.61 -16.28 -5.97
CA LYS A 23 0.59 -17.01 -5.59
C LYS A 23 1.24 -17.61 -6.82
N LYS A 24 2.56 -17.82 -6.76
CA LYS A 24 3.29 -18.54 -7.81
C LYS A 24 4.32 -19.50 -7.25
N SER A 25 4.57 -20.58 -7.98
CA SER A 25 5.72 -21.47 -7.82
C SER A 25 6.61 -21.33 -9.05
N GLY A 26 7.81 -20.77 -8.88
CA GLY A 26 8.65 -20.35 -10.00
C GLY A 26 7.95 -19.33 -10.90
N ARG A 27 7.65 -19.72 -12.14
CA ARG A 27 6.95 -18.87 -13.13
C ARG A 27 5.45 -19.18 -13.25
N GLN A 28 4.95 -20.23 -12.60
CA GLN A 28 3.55 -20.63 -12.72
C GLN A 28 2.71 -20.02 -11.59
N VAL A 29 1.57 -19.43 -11.95
CA VAL A 29 0.53 -19.02 -10.99
C VAL A 29 -0.11 -20.28 -10.42
N THR A 30 -0.13 -20.41 -9.10
CA THR A 30 -0.61 -21.61 -8.38
C THR A 30 -1.87 -21.37 -7.55
N GLY A 31 -2.31 -20.13 -7.45
CA GLY A 31 -3.56 -19.77 -6.79
C GLY A 31 -3.86 -18.30 -7.06
N ILE A 32 -5.14 -17.99 -7.20
CA ILE A 32 -5.66 -16.63 -7.37
C ILE A 32 -6.71 -16.43 -6.29
N GLY A 33 -6.72 -15.25 -5.69
CA GLY A 33 -7.71 -14.82 -4.72
C GLY A 33 -7.96 -13.34 -4.85
N THR A 34 -8.60 -12.80 -3.83
CA THR A 34 -8.98 -11.40 -3.78
C THR A 34 -8.60 -10.81 -2.43
N ILE A 35 -8.31 -9.51 -2.41
CA ILE A 35 -8.21 -8.73 -1.18
C ILE A 35 -9.61 -8.57 -0.60
N GLY A 36 -9.81 -9.04 0.62
CA GLY A 36 -11.02 -8.75 1.39
C GLY A 36 -10.97 -7.32 1.91
N PHE A 37 -10.11 -7.07 2.89
CA PHE A 37 -9.92 -5.76 3.51
C PHE A 37 -8.55 -5.63 4.17
N PHE A 38 -8.19 -4.41 4.57
CA PHE A 38 -7.00 -4.12 5.36
C PHE A 38 -7.33 -4.10 6.85
N ALA A 39 -6.47 -4.68 7.67
CA ALA A 39 -6.59 -4.68 9.12
C ALA A 39 -5.25 -4.32 9.76
N ARG A 40 -5.26 -3.75 10.97
CA ARG A 40 -4.04 -3.57 11.79
C ARG A 40 -3.98 -4.64 12.86
N ASP A 41 -2.78 -5.05 13.25
CA ASP A 41 -2.62 -5.92 14.41
C ASP A 41 -3.05 -5.17 15.68
N GLY A 42 -3.85 -5.81 16.53
CA GLY A 42 -4.40 -5.19 17.75
C GLY A 42 -3.35 -4.90 18.82
N ASN A 43 -2.15 -5.52 18.74
CA ASN A 43 -1.06 -5.31 19.69
C ASN A 43 0.09 -4.48 19.08
N ASN A 44 0.12 -4.31 17.76
CA ASN A 44 1.12 -3.50 17.06
C ASN A 44 0.51 -2.84 15.82
N SER A 45 0.16 -1.56 15.93
CA SER A 45 -0.47 -0.80 14.84
C SER A 45 0.41 -0.65 13.61
N GLU A 46 1.72 -0.83 13.71
CA GLU A 46 2.66 -0.76 12.58
C GLU A 46 2.54 -1.96 11.64
N ILE A 47 1.93 -3.05 12.11
CA ILE A 47 1.67 -4.23 11.29
C ILE A 47 0.31 -4.07 10.61
N ILE A 48 0.34 -3.94 9.29
CA ILE A 48 -0.84 -3.96 8.44
C ILE A 48 -0.97 -5.35 7.82
N TYR A 49 -2.17 -5.90 7.88
CA TYR A 49 -2.55 -7.14 7.22
C TYR A 49 -3.49 -6.85 6.05
N VAL A 50 -3.22 -7.48 4.92
CA VAL A 50 -4.21 -7.76 3.89
C VAL A 50 -4.95 -9.04 4.31
N VAL A 51 -6.26 -8.93 4.51
CA VAL A 51 -7.13 -10.05 4.87
C VAL A 51 -7.68 -10.70 3.60
N THR A 52 -7.58 -12.03 3.52
CA THR A 52 -8.13 -12.86 2.44
C THR A 52 -8.61 -14.22 2.99
N THR A 53 -8.88 -15.21 2.15
CA THR A 53 -9.28 -16.57 2.57
C THR A 53 -8.09 -17.39 3.06
N GLY A 54 -8.32 -18.25 4.05
CA GLY A 54 -7.29 -19.10 4.64
C GLY A 54 -6.94 -20.30 3.77
N HIS A 55 -7.89 -20.81 2.98
CA HIS A 55 -7.62 -21.87 1.99
C HIS A 55 -6.69 -21.40 0.87
N SER A 56 -6.43 -20.09 0.77
CA SER A 56 -5.37 -19.55 -0.07
C SER A 56 -3.97 -19.83 0.51
N TYR A 57 -3.83 -20.43 1.69
CA TYR A 57 -2.58 -20.93 2.22
C TYR A 57 -2.16 -22.26 1.57
N ASN A 58 -0.86 -22.57 1.53
CA ASN A 58 -0.34 -23.86 1.09
C ASN A 58 0.89 -24.26 1.92
N ASP A 59 0.78 -25.35 2.68
CA ASP A 59 1.85 -25.87 3.55
C ASP A 59 3.18 -26.16 2.85
N SER A 60 3.13 -26.45 1.54
CA SER A 60 4.29 -26.79 0.73
C SER A 60 4.80 -25.63 -0.14
N GLY A 61 4.21 -24.43 -0.01
CA GLY A 61 4.44 -23.29 -0.89
C GLY A 61 5.09 -22.08 -0.21
N SER A 62 5.52 -21.10 -1.02
CA SER A 62 6.17 -19.88 -0.52
C SER A 62 5.24 -18.90 0.19
N ASN A 63 3.93 -19.17 0.25
CA ASN A 63 2.83 -18.34 0.80
C ASN A 63 3.01 -16.82 0.62
N THR A 64 3.73 -16.45 -0.45
CA THR A 64 4.02 -15.09 -0.86
C THR A 64 3.00 -14.71 -1.90
N PHE A 65 2.32 -13.61 -1.64
CA PHE A 65 1.28 -13.08 -2.50
C PHE A 65 1.79 -11.90 -3.29
N TYR A 66 1.27 -11.80 -4.51
CA TYR A 66 1.62 -10.81 -5.49
C TYR A 66 0.36 -10.13 -5.99
N PHE A 67 0.49 -8.89 -6.42
CA PHE A 67 -0.61 -8.11 -6.96
C PHE A 67 -1.08 -8.63 -8.31
N PHE A 68 -2.39 -8.78 -8.46
CA PHE A 68 -3.05 -9.19 -9.69
C PHE A 68 -4.20 -8.23 -10.01
N PRO A 69 -3.96 -7.18 -10.81
CA PRO A 69 -5.06 -6.32 -11.27
C PRO A 69 -5.99 -7.13 -12.16
N TRP A 70 -7.29 -7.10 -11.85
CA TRP A 70 -8.28 -7.77 -12.69
C TRP A 70 -8.25 -7.18 -14.11
N GLY A 71 -8.19 -8.05 -15.12
CA GLY A 71 -8.19 -7.64 -16.53
C GLY A 71 -6.82 -7.25 -17.10
N ASP A 72 -5.74 -7.33 -16.33
CA ASP A 72 -4.37 -7.08 -16.79
C ASP A 72 -3.43 -8.24 -16.39
N ARG A 73 -2.17 -8.18 -16.81
CA ARG A 73 -1.17 -9.24 -16.56
C ARG A 73 -0.64 -9.17 -15.12
N PRO A 74 -0.33 -10.32 -14.50
CA PRO A 74 0.35 -10.34 -13.20
C PRO A 74 1.68 -9.60 -13.27
N ASP A 75 1.89 -8.63 -12.40
CA ASP A 75 3.03 -7.70 -12.49
C ASP A 75 4.22 -8.06 -11.59
N ASN A 76 4.16 -9.20 -10.91
CA ASN A 76 5.15 -9.69 -9.95
C ASN A 76 5.45 -8.72 -8.79
N CYS A 77 4.58 -7.73 -8.53
CA CYS A 77 4.69 -6.87 -7.36
C CYS A 77 4.33 -7.68 -6.11
N VAL A 78 5.27 -7.83 -5.17
CA VAL A 78 5.03 -8.59 -3.94
C VAL A 78 4.15 -7.76 -3.01
N ILE A 79 3.03 -8.34 -2.58
CA ILE A 79 2.15 -7.76 -1.56
C ILE A 79 2.67 -8.10 -0.17
N GLY A 80 3.06 -9.36 0.05
CA GLY A 80 3.43 -9.83 1.37
C GLY A 80 3.42 -11.33 1.52
N TYR A 81 3.61 -11.80 2.75
CA TYR A 81 3.57 -13.21 3.12
C TYR A 81 2.38 -13.49 4.05
N MET A 82 1.66 -14.58 3.83
CA MET A 82 0.56 -15.00 4.72
C MET A 82 1.11 -15.59 6.02
N GLU A 83 1.05 -14.82 7.10
CA GLU A 83 1.61 -15.18 8.41
C GLU A 83 0.66 -16.00 9.27
N LYS A 84 -0.64 -15.74 9.15
CA LYS A 84 -1.67 -16.40 9.96
C LYS A 84 -2.80 -16.84 9.03
N HIS A 85 -3.36 -18.02 9.28
CA HIS A 85 -4.53 -18.48 8.56
C HIS A 85 -5.35 -19.47 9.41
N SER A 86 -6.61 -19.66 9.04
CA SER A 86 -7.47 -20.71 9.55
C SER A 86 -8.33 -21.23 8.39
N ILE A 87 -8.65 -22.52 8.41
CA ILE A 87 -9.51 -23.18 7.40
C ILE A 87 -10.57 -24.03 8.10
N GLU A 88 -10.22 -24.66 9.22
CA GLU A 88 -11.11 -25.59 9.93
C GLU A 88 -12.31 -24.91 10.60
N ASN A 89 -12.07 -23.82 11.34
CA ASN A 89 -13.12 -23.11 12.08
C ASN A 89 -13.66 -21.90 11.32
N TYR A 90 -12.76 -21.13 10.70
CA TYR A 90 -13.08 -19.93 9.93
C TYR A 90 -12.08 -19.81 8.78
N ASP A 91 -12.55 -19.57 7.57
CA ASP A 91 -11.70 -19.51 6.37
C ASP A 91 -11.13 -18.11 6.16
N TYR A 92 -10.04 -17.77 6.86
CA TYR A 92 -9.35 -16.49 6.73
C TYR A 92 -7.83 -16.62 6.70
N GLY A 93 -7.17 -15.67 6.06
CA GLY A 93 -5.72 -15.55 5.95
C GLY A 93 -5.29 -14.10 6.10
N LEU A 94 -4.20 -13.89 6.84
CA LEU A 94 -3.61 -12.58 7.11
C LEU A 94 -2.25 -12.50 6.43
N ILE A 95 -2.17 -11.71 5.37
CA ILE A 95 -0.95 -11.42 4.63
C ILE A 95 -0.31 -10.18 5.27
N ASN A 96 0.86 -10.33 5.88
CA ASN A 96 1.63 -9.19 6.36
C ASN A 96 1.99 -8.32 5.16
N TYR A 97 1.35 -7.16 5.08
CA TYR A 97 1.46 -6.25 3.96
C TYR A 97 2.84 -5.59 3.98
N ARG A 98 3.64 -5.89 2.96
CA ARG A 98 5.01 -5.40 2.77
C ARG A 98 5.18 -4.69 1.43
N ALA A 99 4.08 -4.44 0.72
CA ALA A 99 4.10 -3.79 -0.58
C ALA A 99 4.40 -2.28 -0.40
N ILE A 100 5.70 -1.98 -0.51
CA ILE A 100 6.34 -0.70 -0.86
C ILE A 100 5.83 0.51 -0.06
N ASP A 101 6.54 0.79 1.04
CA ASP A 101 6.89 2.15 1.44
C ASP A 101 7.18 2.98 0.21
N GLY A 102 6.39 4.03 -0.05
CA GLY A 102 6.56 4.86 -1.23
C GLY A 102 7.96 5.45 -1.29
N ILE A 103 8.86 4.82 -2.03
CA ILE A 103 10.20 5.36 -2.27
C ILE A 103 10.08 6.44 -3.36
N TYR A 104 10.21 7.69 -2.97
CA TYR A 104 10.34 8.82 -3.88
C TYR A 104 11.82 9.22 -4.01
N ILE A 105 12.35 9.09 -5.22
CA ILE A 105 13.72 9.49 -5.55
C ILE A 105 13.65 10.59 -6.60
N ASN A 106 14.20 11.76 -6.28
CA ASN A 106 14.50 12.79 -7.28
C ASN A 106 16.03 13.01 -7.33
N SER A 107 16.50 13.92 -8.19
CA SER A 107 17.93 14.16 -8.39
C SER A 107 18.67 14.77 -7.18
N VAL A 108 17.98 15.06 -6.08
CA VAL A 108 18.50 15.78 -4.91
C VAL A 108 18.11 15.17 -3.56
N SER A 109 17.10 14.29 -3.49
CA SER A 109 16.61 13.72 -2.23
C SER A 109 16.06 12.29 -2.38
N PHE A 110 16.20 11.52 -1.30
CA PHE A 110 15.64 10.19 -1.10
C PHE A 110 14.64 10.26 0.06
N ALA A 111 13.38 9.91 -0.19
CA ALA A 111 12.35 9.80 0.84
C ALA A 111 11.70 8.42 0.75
N THR A 112 11.55 7.75 1.89
CA THR A 112 10.87 6.46 2.06
C THR A 112 9.59 6.67 2.88
N GLU A 113 8.74 5.64 2.94
CA GLU A 113 7.54 5.62 3.81
C GLU A 113 6.48 6.67 3.44
N LEU A 114 6.42 7.06 2.16
CA LEU A 114 5.38 7.97 1.67
C LEU A 114 4.11 7.22 1.28
N ILE A 115 2.96 7.84 1.52
CA ILE A 115 1.71 7.46 0.85
C ILE A 115 1.76 8.05 -0.55
N ILE A 116 1.47 7.24 -1.57
CA ILE A 116 1.44 7.68 -2.96
C ILE A 116 0.03 7.47 -3.51
N THR A 117 -0.50 8.50 -4.16
CA THR A 117 -1.86 8.53 -4.69
C THR A 117 -1.87 9.18 -6.07
N ASP A 118 -2.94 8.99 -6.83
CA ASP A 118 -3.16 9.59 -8.14
C ASP A 118 -3.81 10.98 -8.09
N MET A 119 -3.98 11.55 -6.89
CA MET A 119 -4.42 12.94 -6.74
C MET A 119 -3.53 13.87 -7.57
N GLU A 120 -4.15 14.83 -8.28
CA GLU A 120 -3.43 15.91 -8.95
C GLU A 120 -2.94 16.92 -7.90
N ALA A 121 -1.65 17.23 -7.91
CA ALA A 121 -1.06 18.30 -7.12
C ALA A 121 -0.11 19.14 -7.95
N GLY A 122 -0.09 20.45 -7.68
CA GLY A 122 0.72 21.44 -8.36
C GLY A 122 1.67 22.19 -7.43
N VAL A 123 2.36 23.18 -8.00
CA VAL A 123 3.23 24.07 -7.25
C VAL A 123 2.38 24.90 -6.29
N GLY A 124 2.66 24.78 -4.98
CA GLY A 124 1.94 25.48 -3.91
C GLY A 124 1.15 24.57 -2.98
N ASP A 125 0.90 23.31 -3.38
CA ASP A 125 0.11 22.37 -2.56
C ASP A 125 0.92 21.66 -1.47
N SER A 126 2.25 21.78 -1.49
CA SER A 126 3.14 21.22 -0.47
C SER A 126 2.78 21.73 0.93
N GLY A 127 2.68 20.81 1.89
CA GLY A 127 2.22 21.09 3.26
C GLY A 127 0.70 21.07 3.42
N GLY A 128 -0.06 20.97 2.32
CA GLY A 128 -1.51 20.81 2.37
C GLY A 128 -1.92 19.50 3.07
N PRO A 129 -3.08 19.47 3.76
CA PRO A 129 -3.54 18.27 4.44
C PRO A 129 -4.08 17.24 3.45
N ALA A 130 -3.77 15.96 3.68
CA ALA A 130 -4.37 14.84 2.98
C ALA A 130 -5.38 14.13 3.88
N TYR A 131 -6.63 14.05 3.43
CA TYR A 131 -7.72 13.39 4.14
C TYR A 131 -8.16 12.12 3.42
N PHE A 132 -8.47 11.09 4.19
CA PHE A 132 -9.12 9.87 3.71
C PHE A 132 -10.55 9.79 4.21
N TYR A 133 -11.47 9.34 3.35
CA TYR A 133 -12.85 9.03 3.70
C TYR A 133 -13.26 7.73 3.03
N TYR A 134 -14.08 6.93 3.72
CA TYR A 134 -14.44 5.59 3.26
C TYR A 134 -15.67 5.59 2.36
N GLU A 135 -16.78 6.18 2.83
CA GLU A 135 -18.07 6.16 2.11
C GLU A 135 -18.62 7.56 1.82
N ASN A 136 -18.40 8.53 2.73
CA ASN A 136 -18.95 9.87 2.61
C ASN A 136 -18.09 10.91 3.36
N LEU A 137 -18.42 12.19 3.17
CA LEU A 137 -17.67 13.32 3.74
C LEU A 137 -18.14 13.76 5.14
N TYR A 138 -19.05 13.02 5.79
CA TYR A 138 -19.49 13.38 7.15
C TYR A 138 -18.39 13.17 8.19
N SER A 139 -17.42 12.30 7.91
CA SER A 139 -16.23 12.10 8.73
C SER A 139 -15.03 11.82 7.83
N VAL A 140 -13.90 12.45 8.14
CA VAL A 140 -12.64 12.23 7.44
C VAL A 140 -11.52 11.96 8.43
N SER A 141 -10.53 11.19 8.01
CA SER A 141 -9.31 10.93 8.77
C SER A 141 -8.16 11.72 8.16
N LEU A 142 -7.43 12.48 8.97
CA LEU A 142 -6.19 13.14 8.52
C LEU A 142 -5.10 12.07 8.34
N SER A 143 -4.65 11.88 7.10
CA SER A 143 -3.65 10.87 6.74
C SER A 143 -2.23 11.42 6.74
N GLY A 144 -2.04 12.71 6.51
CA GLY A 144 -0.71 13.31 6.43
C GLY A 144 -0.68 14.68 5.75
N ILE A 145 0.51 15.07 5.26
CA ILE A 145 0.71 16.30 4.49
C ILE A 145 1.30 16.02 3.11
N LEU A 146 0.91 16.79 2.11
CA LEU A 146 1.46 16.67 0.75
C LEU A 146 2.94 17.08 0.75
N THR A 147 3.81 16.25 0.18
CA THR A 147 5.24 16.54 0.04
C THR A 147 5.62 16.92 -1.38
N GLY A 148 4.90 16.41 -2.38
CA GLY A 148 5.12 16.76 -3.78
C GLY A 148 4.16 16.02 -4.70
N GLY A 149 4.09 16.44 -5.96
CA GLY A 149 3.28 15.77 -6.98
C GLY A 149 3.58 16.27 -8.38
N ASN A 150 3.23 15.46 -9.38
CA ASN A 150 3.37 15.79 -10.80
C ASN A 150 2.53 14.83 -11.66
N LYS A 151 1.64 15.36 -12.52
CA LYS A 151 0.88 14.61 -13.53
C LYS A 151 0.07 13.44 -12.95
N GLY A 152 -0.84 13.74 -12.04
CA GLY A 152 -1.73 12.74 -11.43
C GLY A 152 -0.99 11.72 -10.58
N ILE A 153 0.13 12.13 -9.96
CA ILE A 153 0.83 11.37 -8.93
C ILE A 153 1.21 12.36 -7.85
N THR A 154 0.78 12.10 -6.61
CA THR A 154 1.08 12.90 -5.44
C THR A 154 1.62 12.02 -4.33
N THR A 155 2.57 12.56 -3.57
CA THR A 155 3.16 11.93 -2.41
C THR A 155 2.76 12.67 -1.14
N ILE A 156 2.48 11.91 -0.10
CA ILE A 156 2.02 12.38 1.21
C ILE A 156 2.97 11.80 2.26
N LEU A 157 3.47 12.64 3.17
CA LEU A 157 4.16 12.20 4.39
C LEU A 157 3.11 11.78 5.41
N PRO A 158 3.09 10.51 5.87
CA PRO A 158 2.13 10.04 6.86
C PRO A 158 2.14 10.87 8.13
N LEU A 159 0.96 11.15 8.67
CA LEU A 159 0.78 11.90 9.91
C LEU A 159 1.55 11.24 11.07
N GLN A 160 1.50 9.91 11.18
CA GLN A 160 2.12 9.18 12.29
C GLN A 160 3.62 9.44 12.40
N ILE A 161 4.35 9.48 11.28
CA ILE A 161 5.78 9.80 11.24
C ILE A 161 6.04 11.18 11.85
N ILE A 162 5.22 12.18 11.52
CA ILE A 162 5.35 13.54 12.06
C ILE A 162 5.09 13.55 13.57
N LEU A 163 4.07 12.82 14.05
CA LEU A 163 3.74 12.77 15.46
C LEU A 163 4.83 12.06 16.27
N ASP A 164 5.36 10.94 15.76
CA ASP A 164 6.41 10.17 16.43
C ASP A 164 7.74 10.92 16.48
N GLU A 165 8.12 11.61 15.41
CA GLU A 165 9.37 12.37 15.37
C GLU A 165 9.34 13.63 16.25
N THR A 166 8.18 14.28 16.38
CA THR A 166 8.09 15.60 17.03
C THR A 166 7.45 15.57 18.42
N GLY A 167 6.71 14.52 18.76
CA GLY A 167 5.95 14.42 20.01
C GLY A 167 4.78 15.40 20.12
N ILE A 168 4.35 16.01 19.01
CA ILE A 168 3.18 16.90 19.00
C ILE A 168 1.88 16.08 18.93
N VAL A 169 0.76 16.70 19.30
CA VAL A 169 -0.57 16.08 19.22
C VAL A 169 -1.48 16.96 18.36
N PRO A 170 -2.25 16.41 17.40
CA PRO A 170 -3.19 17.19 16.60
C PRO A 170 -4.27 17.83 17.47
N ILE A 171 -4.62 19.09 17.18
CA ILE A 171 -5.78 19.74 17.78
C ILE A 171 -7.03 19.24 17.07
N LEU A 172 -7.88 18.54 17.80
CA LEU A 172 -9.20 18.15 17.32
C LEU A 172 -10.18 19.29 17.59
N VAL A 173 -10.79 19.80 16.52
CA VAL A 173 -11.82 20.84 16.62
C VAL A 173 -13.16 20.14 16.47
N ASN A 174 -13.96 20.15 17.54
CA ASN A 174 -15.31 19.58 17.59
C ASN A 174 -16.34 20.53 17.00
#